data_AF-A0A0W4ZW08-F1
#
_entry.id   AF-A0A0W4ZW08-F1
#
_cell.length_a   1.000
_cell.length_b   1.000
_cell.length_c   1.000
_cell.angle_alpha   90.00
_cell.angle_beta   90.00
_cell.angle_gamma   90.00
#
_symmetry.space_group_name_H-M   'P 1'
#
loop_
_entity.id
_entity.type
_entity.pdbx_description
1 polymer ?
#
loop_
_entity_poly.entity_id
_entity_poly.type
_entity_poly.pdbx_seq_one_letter_code
_entity_poly.pdbx_strand_id
1 'polypeptide(L)'
;MKFSYCWNSFSVHFVGFHAKYVRNLRTSCIPRMSMSVASSEISSKSDKPNIKVFSIYRWSPETPSIKPTMQKYEIDLNTTGPMVLDAIIKIKNEQDATLTFRRSCREGICGSCAMNINGINTLACLSRIPINSKEVKIYPLPHTYVVKDLVPDLTHFYKQYKSIQPYLQHKEFPEKEILQSQKNRKKLDGLYECILCACCSTSCPSYWWNSEEYLGPAVLMQAYRWLIDSRDDATQERKEKLQNSMSLYRCHTIMNCARTCPKGLNPGKAIAEIKKSMAMD
;
A
#
# COMPACT_ATOMS: atom_id res chain seq x y z
N MET A 1 -43.66 -14.07 24.28
CA MET A 1 -43.55 -12.61 24.51
C MET A 1 -42.82 -11.98 23.33
N LYS A 2 -43.54 -11.31 22.43
CA LYS A 2 -42.99 -10.53 21.31
C LYS A 2 -43.03 -9.06 21.73
N PHE A 3 -41.89 -8.37 21.75
CA PHE A 3 -41.85 -6.92 21.89
C PHE A 3 -41.52 -6.29 20.54
N SER A 4 -42.43 -5.43 20.09
CA SER A 4 -42.32 -4.58 18.91
C SER A 4 -42.00 -3.17 19.39
N TYR A 5 -40.99 -2.52 18.83
CA TYR A 5 -40.66 -1.12 19.12
C TYR A 5 -41.12 -0.22 17.97
N CYS A 6 -42.00 0.72 18.30
CA CYS A 6 -42.51 1.78 17.43
C CYS A 6 -41.74 3.06 17.73
N TRP A 7 -41.13 3.67 16.71
CA TRP A 7 -40.47 4.99 16.83
C TRP A 7 -41.42 6.08 16.30
N ASN A 8 -41.82 6.98 17.19
CA ASN A 8 -42.61 8.17 16.88
C ASN A 8 -41.77 9.26 16.20
N SER A 9 -42.33 9.86 15.16
CA SER A 9 -41.77 11.00 14.42
C SER A 9 -42.21 12.31 15.07
N PHE A 10 -41.27 13.20 15.41
CA PHE A 10 -41.56 14.56 15.86
C PHE A 10 -41.41 15.54 14.68
N SER A 11 -42.48 16.32 14.45
CA SER A 11 -42.54 17.40 13.46
C SER A 11 -41.83 18.67 13.92
N VAL A 12 -41.24 19.36 12.95
CA VAL A 12 -40.48 20.61 13.09
C VAL A 12 -41.43 21.80 12.92
N HIS A 13 -41.45 22.73 13.87
CA HIS A 13 -42.10 24.04 13.71
C HIS A 13 -41.11 25.04 13.12
N PHE A 14 -41.46 25.69 12.01
CA PHE A 14 -40.83 26.92 11.55
C PHE A 14 -41.88 28.01 11.34
N VAL A 15 -41.60 29.16 11.93
CA VAL A 15 -42.44 30.36 12.00
C VAL A 15 -42.43 31.10 10.66
N GLY A 16 -43.61 31.55 10.20
CA GLY A 16 -43.79 32.28 8.95
C GLY A 16 -43.57 33.79 9.06
N PHE A 17 -43.19 34.41 7.93
CA PHE A 17 -43.32 35.85 7.66
C PHE A 17 -43.66 36.07 6.17
N HIS A 18 -44.27 37.22 5.90
CA HIS A 18 -45.27 37.50 4.87
C HIS A 18 -44.81 37.64 3.40
N ALA A 19 -45.66 37.11 2.51
CA ALA A 19 -46.22 37.62 1.25
C ALA A 19 -45.51 38.74 0.43
N LYS A 20 -45.22 38.44 -0.85
CA LYS A 20 -45.83 39.05 -2.06
C LYS A 20 -45.04 38.66 -3.31
N TYR A 21 -45.70 37.95 -4.24
CA TYR A 21 -45.73 38.18 -5.70
C TYR A 21 -46.17 36.89 -6.40
N VAL A 22 -47.42 36.88 -6.85
CA VAL A 22 -47.97 35.87 -7.75
C VAL A 22 -47.64 36.28 -9.18
N ARG A 23 -46.93 35.43 -9.92
CA ARG A 23 -46.97 35.47 -11.39
C ARG A 23 -46.87 34.05 -11.96
N ASN A 24 -47.86 33.74 -12.78
CA ASN A 24 -48.12 32.46 -13.43
C ASN A 24 -46.94 31.91 -14.22
N LEU A 25 -46.53 30.69 -13.90
CA LEU A 25 -45.89 29.77 -14.85
C LEU A 25 -46.57 28.41 -14.71
N ARG A 26 -47.20 27.97 -15.80
CA ARG A 26 -47.84 26.66 -15.94
C ARG A 26 -46.76 25.58 -15.76
N THR A 27 -46.86 24.78 -14.71
CA THR A 27 -46.04 23.59 -14.53
C THR A 27 -46.62 22.45 -15.37
N SER A 28 -45.86 22.02 -16.37
CA SER A 28 -46.09 20.74 -17.04
C SER A 28 -45.83 19.61 -16.05
N CYS A 29 -46.77 18.69 -15.91
CA CYS A 29 -46.58 17.45 -15.17
C CYS A 29 -45.55 16.59 -15.90
N ILE A 30 -44.39 16.35 -15.27
CA ILE A 30 -43.46 15.29 -15.67
C ILE A 30 -43.88 14.01 -14.92
N PRO A 31 -44.06 12.86 -15.58
CA PRO A 31 -44.46 11.62 -14.91
C PRO A 31 -43.33 11.11 -14.02
N ARG A 32 -43.69 10.67 -12.81
CA ARG A 32 -42.79 10.04 -11.85
C ARG A 32 -42.44 8.64 -12.35
N MET A 33 -41.30 8.48 -13.03
CA MET A 33 -40.75 7.15 -13.36
C MET A 33 -40.39 6.42 -12.06
N SER A 34 -41.10 5.33 -11.78
CA SER A 34 -40.71 4.35 -10.77
C SER A 34 -39.44 3.63 -11.25
N MET A 35 -38.31 3.89 -10.61
CA MET A 35 -37.11 3.07 -10.79
C MET A 35 -37.34 1.71 -10.14
N SER A 36 -37.62 0.70 -10.96
CA SER A 36 -37.50 -0.70 -10.57
C SER A 36 -36.04 -1.00 -10.26
N VAL A 37 -35.75 -1.40 -9.02
CA VAL A 37 -34.45 -1.95 -8.63
C VAL A 37 -34.31 -3.31 -9.32
N ALA A 38 -33.64 -3.34 -10.46
CA ALA A 38 -33.23 -4.58 -11.10
C ALA A 38 -32.17 -5.21 -10.19
N SER A 39 -32.54 -6.34 -9.57
CA SER A 39 -31.61 -7.24 -8.90
C SER A 39 -30.56 -7.68 -9.90
N SER A 40 -29.32 -7.24 -9.72
CA SER A 40 -28.18 -7.73 -10.49
C SER A 40 -27.99 -9.21 -10.18
N GLU A 41 -28.33 -10.05 -11.14
CA GLU A 41 -28.15 -11.49 -11.10
C GLU A 41 -26.69 -11.83 -10.78
N ILE A 42 -26.51 -12.71 -9.79
CA ILE A 42 -25.24 -13.35 -9.51
C ILE A 42 -24.92 -14.21 -10.73
N SER A 43 -23.94 -13.78 -11.51
CA SER A 43 -23.37 -14.49 -12.66
C SER A 43 -23.27 -15.99 -12.38
N SER A 44 -24.04 -16.78 -13.13
CA SER A 44 -23.94 -18.23 -13.18
C SER A 44 -22.49 -18.65 -13.45
N LYS A 45 -21.93 -19.54 -12.63
CA LYS A 45 -20.63 -20.18 -12.88
C LYS A 45 -20.69 -20.86 -14.25
N SER A 46 -19.80 -20.51 -15.18
CA SER A 46 -19.68 -21.25 -16.43
C SER A 46 -19.07 -22.62 -16.15
N ASP A 47 -19.68 -23.69 -16.65
CA ASP A 47 -19.19 -25.07 -16.47
C ASP A 47 -17.83 -25.34 -17.13
N LYS A 48 -17.37 -24.46 -18.03
CA LYS A 48 -16.04 -24.58 -18.65
C LYS A 48 -14.97 -23.99 -17.71
N PRO A 49 -13.90 -24.74 -17.40
CA PRO A 49 -12.82 -24.25 -16.55
C PRO A 49 -12.12 -23.06 -17.20
N ASN A 50 -11.92 -22.00 -16.42
CA ASN A 50 -11.25 -20.78 -16.86
C ASN A 50 -9.80 -20.81 -16.38
N ILE A 51 -8.95 -21.53 -17.13
CA ILE A 51 -7.58 -21.80 -16.71
C ILE A 51 -6.68 -20.57 -16.92
N LYS A 52 -5.91 -20.23 -15.88
CA LYS A 52 -4.83 -19.24 -15.90
C LYS A 52 -3.51 -19.88 -15.50
N VAL A 53 -2.45 -19.53 -16.21
CA VAL A 53 -1.09 -19.99 -15.89
C VAL A 53 -0.41 -18.98 -14.96
N PHE A 54 0.14 -19.47 -13.85
CA PHE A 54 1.00 -18.74 -12.95
C PHE A 54 2.42 -19.27 -13.07
N SER A 55 3.36 -18.43 -13.47
CA SER A 55 4.79 -18.75 -13.52
C SER A 55 5.46 -18.13 -12.31
N ILE A 56 5.90 -18.98 -11.37
CA ILE A 56 6.38 -18.55 -10.06
C ILE A 56 7.87 -18.89 -9.92
N TYR A 57 8.66 -17.92 -9.46
CA TYR A 57 10.05 -18.13 -9.08
C TYR A 57 10.16 -19.14 -7.94
N ARG A 58 11.01 -20.15 -8.12
CA ARG A 58 11.29 -21.21 -7.15
C ARG A 58 12.77 -21.29 -6.83
N TRP A 59 13.10 -21.39 -5.55
CA TRP A 59 14.45 -21.67 -5.08
C TRP A 59 14.42 -22.18 -3.64
N SER A 60 15.23 -23.20 -3.31
CA SER A 60 15.30 -23.79 -1.97
C SER A 60 16.73 -23.72 -1.43
N PRO A 61 16.93 -23.29 -0.16
CA PRO A 61 18.23 -23.34 0.49
C PRO A 61 18.68 -24.77 0.83
N GLU A 62 17.78 -25.75 0.80
CA GLU A 62 18.08 -27.17 1.03
C GLU A 62 18.90 -27.77 -0.12
N THR A 63 18.80 -27.19 -1.32
CA THR A 63 19.53 -27.62 -2.53
C THR A 63 20.23 -26.44 -3.19
N PRO A 64 21.23 -25.83 -2.53
CA PRO A 64 21.80 -24.54 -2.93
C PRO A 64 22.55 -24.58 -4.27
N SER A 65 22.96 -25.77 -4.73
CA SER A 65 23.59 -25.98 -6.05
C SER A 65 22.60 -25.85 -7.21
N ILE A 66 21.30 -26.01 -6.95
CA ILE A 66 20.25 -25.89 -7.98
C ILE A 66 19.93 -24.42 -8.18
N LYS A 67 20.10 -23.94 -9.42
CA LYS A 67 19.77 -22.57 -9.79
C LYS A 67 18.26 -22.32 -9.69
N PRO A 68 17.82 -21.09 -9.38
CA PRO A 68 16.41 -20.75 -9.37
C PRO A 68 15.74 -21.02 -10.72
N THR A 69 14.47 -21.44 -10.68
CA THR A 69 13.68 -21.74 -11.88
C THR A 69 12.31 -21.08 -11.83
N MET A 70 11.68 -20.99 -13.00
CA MET A 70 10.28 -20.58 -13.11
C MET A 70 9.41 -21.83 -13.25
N GLN A 71 8.57 -22.09 -12.26
CA GLN A 71 7.64 -23.22 -12.29
C GLN A 71 6.25 -22.73 -12.66
N LYS A 72 5.57 -23.46 -13.55
CA LYS A 72 4.22 -23.14 -14.01
C LYS A 72 3.18 -23.92 -13.22
N TYR A 73 2.10 -23.24 -12.85
CA TYR A 73 0.92 -23.80 -12.21
C TYR A 73 -0.32 -23.35 -12.97
N GLU A 74 -1.25 -24.27 -13.17
CA GLU A 74 -2.53 -23.99 -13.84
C GLU A 74 -3.63 -23.90 -12.78
N ILE A 75 -4.38 -22.80 -12.80
CA ILE A 75 -5.42 -22.53 -11.81
C ILE A 75 -6.72 -22.19 -12.53
N ASP A 76 -7.80 -22.87 -12.16
CA ASP A 76 -9.15 -22.51 -12.58
C ASP A 76 -9.65 -21.29 -11.80
N LEU A 77 -9.86 -20.19 -12.53
CA LEU A 77 -10.34 -18.93 -11.96
C LEU A 77 -11.80 -19.00 -11.49
N ASN A 78 -12.59 -19.97 -11.95
CA ASN A 78 -13.98 -20.14 -11.47
C ASN A 78 -14.04 -20.61 -10.02
N THR A 79 -12.95 -21.17 -9.50
CA THR A 79 -12.82 -21.70 -8.13
C THR A 79 -11.76 -20.97 -7.30
N THR A 80 -11.31 -19.79 -7.76
CA THR A 80 -10.24 -19.02 -7.13
C THR A 80 -10.72 -17.60 -6.86
N GLY A 81 -10.27 -17.02 -5.74
CA GLY A 81 -10.51 -15.61 -5.46
C GLY A 81 -9.87 -14.68 -6.49
N PRO A 82 -10.29 -13.40 -6.55
CA PRO A 82 -9.90 -12.49 -7.62
C PRO A 82 -8.46 -11.98 -7.51
N MET A 83 -7.79 -12.17 -6.36
CA MET A 83 -6.45 -11.63 -6.10
C MET A 83 -5.37 -12.65 -6.38
N VAL A 84 -4.19 -12.18 -6.76
CA VAL A 84 -3.01 -13.04 -6.97
C VAL A 84 -2.66 -13.82 -5.68
N LEU A 85 -2.87 -13.22 -4.50
CA LEU A 85 -2.70 -13.94 -3.24
C LEU A 85 -3.61 -15.17 -3.12
N ASP A 86 -4.85 -15.10 -3.60
CA ASP A 86 -5.79 -16.23 -3.55
C ASP A 86 -5.27 -17.39 -4.40
N ALA A 87 -4.75 -17.10 -5.59
CA ALA A 87 -4.13 -18.09 -6.47
C ALA A 87 -2.89 -18.73 -5.84
N ILE A 88 -1.98 -17.94 -5.25
CA ILE A 88 -0.77 -18.48 -4.60
C ILE A 88 -1.14 -19.37 -3.41
N ILE A 89 -2.14 -18.99 -2.60
CA ILE A 89 -2.64 -19.82 -1.49
C ILE A 89 -3.23 -21.12 -2.03
N LYS A 90 -4.04 -21.08 -3.10
CA LYS A 90 -4.62 -22.27 -3.73
C LYS A 90 -3.54 -23.22 -4.25
N ILE A 91 -2.54 -22.70 -4.96
CA ILE A 91 -1.38 -23.49 -5.43
C ILE A 91 -0.72 -24.20 -4.25
N LYS A 92 -0.43 -23.46 -3.16
CA LYS A 92 0.22 -24.05 -1.99
C LYS A 92 -0.62 -25.16 -1.34
N ASN A 93 -1.93 -24.96 -1.23
CA ASN A 93 -2.80 -25.89 -0.51
C ASN A 93 -3.16 -27.13 -1.33
N GLU A 94 -3.25 -27.01 -2.66
CA GLU A 94 -3.86 -28.05 -3.50
C GLU A 94 -2.88 -28.67 -4.50
N GLN A 95 -1.77 -28.00 -4.85
CA GLN A 95 -0.84 -28.45 -5.89
C GLN A 95 0.60 -28.65 -5.37
N ASP A 96 1.11 -27.74 -4.55
CA ASP A 96 2.50 -27.76 -4.10
C ASP A 96 2.69 -27.12 -2.71
N ALA A 97 2.67 -27.97 -1.69
CA ALA A 97 2.86 -27.56 -0.30
C ALA A 97 4.25 -26.97 0.00
N THR A 98 5.24 -27.16 -0.87
CA THR A 98 6.60 -26.64 -0.68
C THR A 98 6.73 -25.15 -1.02
N LEU A 99 5.78 -24.60 -1.79
CA LEU A 99 5.76 -23.19 -2.18
C LEU A 99 5.72 -22.28 -0.95
N THR A 100 6.71 -21.39 -0.84
CA THR A 100 6.87 -20.53 0.34
C THR A 100 6.76 -19.04 -0.01
N PHE A 101 5.94 -18.30 0.75
CA PHE A 101 5.72 -16.86 0.59
C PHE A 101 5.22 -16.25 1.91
N ARG A 102 5.35 -14.93 2.07
CA ARG A 102 4.84 -14.21 3.25
C ARG A 102 3.45 -13.63 2.99
N ARG A 103 2.54 -13.76 3.97
CA ARG A 103 1.18 -13.16 3.97
C ARG A 103 0.64 -13.05 5.39
N SER A 104 -0.29 -12.11 5.60
CA SER A 104 -1.04 -12.01 6.86
C SER A 104 -2.45 -11.42 6.66
N CYS A 105 -2.59 -10.08 6.58
CA CYS A 105 -3.88 -9.37 6.68
C CYS A 105 -4.96 -9.75 5.64
N ARG A 106 -4.61 -9.70 4.34
CA ARG A 106 -5.48 -9.84 3.13
C ARG A 106 -6.12 -8.55 2.59
N GLU A 107 -5.97 -7.42 3.26
CA GLU A 107 -6.54 -6.12 2.86
C GLU A 107 -5.48 -5.03 2.59
N GLY A 108 -4.21 -5.43 2.47
CA GLY A 108 -3.14 -4.53 2.04
C GLY A 108 -2.71 -3.50 3.10
N ILE A 109 -2.69 -3.92 4.37
CA ILE A 109 -2.24 -3.07 5.48
C ILE A 109 -0.95 -3.55 6.16
N CYS A 110 -0.67 -4.86 6.20
CA CYS A 110 0.50 -5.38 6.91
C CYS A 110 1.82 -5.35 6.11
N GLY A 111 1.74 -5.14 4.79
CA GLY A 111 2.90 -5.07 3.89
C GLY A 111 3.64 -6.39 3.59
N SER A 112 3.29 -7.50 4.26
CA SER A 112 4.08 -8.75 4.20
C SER A 112 4.10 -9.46 2.84
N CYS A 113 3.05 -9.33 2.03
CA CYS A 113 2.90 -10.03 0.74
C CYS A 113 3.43 -9.21 -0.45
N ALA A 114 4.44 -8.37 -0.19
CA ALA A 114 5.14 -7.61 -1.22
C ALA A 114 5.96 -8.55 -2.11
N MET A 115 5.74 -8.46 -3.42
CA MET A 115 6.45 -9.24 -4.43
C MET A 115 6.38 -8.54 -5.79
N ASN A 116 7.12 -9.03 -6.78
CA ASN A 116 7.05 -8.51 -8.15
C ASN A 116 6.07 -9.35 -8.97
N ILE A 117 5.02 -8.72 -9.48
CA ILE A 117 3.97 -9.37 -10.27
C ILE A 117 3.96 -8.69 -11.64
N ASN A 118 4.21 -9.47 -12.70
CA ASN A 118 4.32 -8.98 -14.08
C ASN A 118 5.26 -7.78 -14.24
N GLY A 119 6.38 -7.78 -13.53
CA GLY A 119 7.38 -6.71 -13.60
C GLY A 119 7.16 -5.54 -12.63
N ILE A 120 6.03 -5.49 -11.92
CA ILE A 120 5.69 -4.39 -11.00
C ILE A 120 5.71 -4.87 -9.56
N ASN A 121 6.37 -4.12 -8.66
CA ASN A 121 6.33 -4.41 -7.23
C ASN A 121 4.97 -3.98 -6.66
N THR A 122 4.24 -4.90 -6.06
CA THR A 122 2.94 -4.64 -5.44
C THR A 122 2.66 -5.63 -4.31
N LEU A 123 1.50 -5.52 -3.68
CA LEU A 123 1.00 -6.49 -2.70
C LEU A 123 0.15 -7.53 -3.42
N ALA A 124 0.46 -8.82 -3.24
CA ALA A 124 -0.31 -9.89 -3.85
C ALA A 124 -1.81 -9.86 -3.47
N CYS A 125 -2.14 -9.40 -2.26
CA CYS A 125 -3.52 -9.26 -1.80
C CYS A 125 -4.31 -8.10 -2.43
N LEU A 126 -3.62 -7.13 -3.05
CA LEU A 126 -4.26 -6.02 -3.77
C LEU A 126 -4.13 -6.15 -5.30
N SER A 127 -3.30 -7.09 -5.76
CA SER A 127 -3.09 -7.34 -7.18
C SER A 127 -4.19 -8.25 -7.72
N ARG A 128 -5.10 -7.70 -8.51
CA ARG A 128 -6.12 -8.51 -9.20
C ARG A 128 -5.48 -9.38 -10.26
N ILE A 129 -5.99 -10.61 -10.41
CA ILE A 129 -5.60 -11.50 -11.50
C ILE A 129 -6.05 -10.87 -12.83
N PRO A 130 -5.13 -10.62 -13.78
CA PRO A 130 -5.49 -10.00 -15.05
C PRO A 130 -6.32 -10.94 -15.92
N ILE A 131 -7.50 -10.47 -16.35
CA ILE A 131 -8.43 -11.21 -17.20
C ILE A 131 -7.76 -11.51 -18.56
N ASN A 132 -7.12 -10.51 -19.16
CA ASN A 132 -6.62 -10.57 -20.55
C ASN A 132 -5.21 -11.14 -20.70
N SER A 133 -4.51 -11.46 -19.60
CA SER A 133 -3.17 -12.06 -19.69
C SER A 133 -3.24 -13.59 -19.76
N LYS A 134 -2.45 -14.22 -20.62
CA LYS A 134 -2.34 -15.70 -20.64
C LYS A 134 -1.57 -16.25 -19.45
N GLU A 135 -0.60 -15.49 -18.95
CA GLU A 135 0.33 -15.91 -17.89
C GLU A 135 0.51 -14.76 -16.87
N VAL A 136 0.64 -15.11 -15.60
CA VAL A 136 1.03 -14.19 -14.51
C VAL A 136 2.39 -14.62 -14.00
N LYS A 137 3.38 -13.75 -14.14
CA LYS A 137 4.75 -14.00 -13.67
C LYS A 137 4.94 -13.40 -12.28
N ILE A 138 5.47 -14.20 -11.35
CA ILE A 138 5.64 -13.82 -9.95
C ILE A 138 7.08 -14.08 -9.54
N TYR A 139 7.75 -13.02 -9.09
CA TYR A 139 9.12 -13.04 -8.58
C TYR A 139 9.16 -12.50 -7.14
N PRO A 140 10.19 -12.85 -6.35
CA PRO A 140 10.47 -12.13 -5.11
C PRO A 140 10.71 -10.64 -5.40
N LEU A 141 10.82 -9.83 -4.34
CA LEU A 141 11.19 -8.42 -4.51
C LEU A 141 12.56 -8.33 -5.23
N PRO A 142 12.73 -7.40 -6.19
CA PRO A 142 13.97 -7.31 -6.96
C PRO A 142 15.17 -6.93 -6.09
N HIS A 143 16.33 -7.46 -6.47
CA HIS A 143 17.63 -7.11 -5.88
C HIS A 143 17.72 -7.30 -4.35
N THR A 144 17.06 -8.35 -3.85
CA THR A 144 17.21 -8.83 -2.47
C THR A 144 17.76 -10.25 -2.47
N TYR A 145 18.54 -10.62 -1.47
CA TYR A 145 18.87 -12.02 -1.23
C TYR A 145 17.59 -12.81 -0.97
N VAL A 146 17.43 -13.96 -1.62
CA VAL A 146 16.24 -14.80 -1.47
C VAL A 146 16.52 -15.87 -0.42
N VAL A 147 15.65 -15.97 0.59
CA VAL A 147 15.74 -17.00 1.64
C VAL A 147 15.12 -18.32 1.18
N LYS A 148 13.96 -18.26 0.51
CA LYS A 148 13.28 -19.40 -0.14
C LYS A 148 12.16 -18.88 -1.04
N ASP A 149 12.03 -19.37 -2.26
CA ASP A 149 10.96 -19.01 -3.19
C ASP A 149 10.69 -17.49 -3.28
N LEU A 150 9.52 -17.02 -2.81
CA LEU A 150 9.10 -15.62 -2.84
C LEU A 150 9.44 -14.86 -1.56
N VAL A 151 10.32 -15.40 -0.70
CA VAL A 151 10.69 -14.85 0.60
C VAL A 151 12.05 -14.15 0.51
N PRO A 152 12.10 -12.81 0.39
CA PRO A 152 13.35 -12.08 0.42
C PRO A 152 13.89 -11.93 1.85
N ASP A 153 15.19 -11.69 2.00
CA ASP A 153 15.78 -11.17 3.22
C ASP A 153 15.58 -9.66 3.29
N LEU A 154 14.94 -9.20 4.38
CA LEU A 154 14.67 -7.78 4.64
C LEU A 154 15.44 -7.27 5.87
N THR A 155 16.43 -8.01 6.37
CA THR A 155 17.23 -7.65 7.54
C THR A 155 17.90 -6.29 7.37
N HIS A 156 18.55 -6.08 6.21
CA HIS A 156 19.19 -4.79 5.91
C HIS A 156 18.20 -3.63 5.81
N PHE A 157 17.04 -3.85 5.18
CA PHE A 157 15.97 -2.86 5.09
C PHE A 157 15.52 -2.40 6.49
N TYR A 158 15.31 -3.33 7.42
CA TYR A 158 14.93 -2.98 8.79
C TYR A 158 16.07 -2.36 9.60
N LYS A 159 17.33 -2.76 9.33
CA LYS A 159 18.51 -2.11 9.93
C LYS A 159 18.60 -0.64 9.54
N GLN A 160 18.38 -0.31 8.27
CA GLN A 160 18.30 1.08 7.80
C GLN A 160 17.09 1.82 8.37
N TYR A 161 15.93 1.18 8.48
CA TYR A 161 14.78 1.80 9.15
C TYR A 161 15.08 2.12 10.62
N LYS A 162 15.80 1.24 11.33
CA LYS A 162 16.22 1.50 12.72
C LYS A 162 17.23 2.65 12.82
N SER A 163 18.12 2.83 11.83
CA SER A 163 19.19 3.83 11.89
C SER A 163 18.67 5.27 11.88
N ILE A 164 17.49 5.52 11.30
CA ILE A 164 16.85 6.84 11.32
C ILE A 164 16.16 7.17 12.66
N GLN A 165 16.23 6.27 13.65
CA GLN A 165 15.60 6.42 14.98
C GLN A 165 14.11 6.80 14.89
N PRO A 166 13.24 5.93 14.33
CA PRO A 166 11.89 6.30 13.93
C PRO A 166 10.90 6.31 15.11
N TYR A 167 11.20 7.10 16.12
CA TYR A 167 10.39 7.35 17.32
C TYR A 167 10.50 8.82 17.70
N LEU A 168 9.54 9.31 18.51
CA LEU A 168 9.50 10.70 18.95
C LEU A 168 10.66 11.00 19.90
N GLN A 169 11.43 12.03 19.59
CA GLN A 169 12.49 12.54 20.46
C GLN A 169 12.10 13.94 20.92
N HIS A 170 11.83 14.10 22.22
CA HIS A 170 11.38 15.34 22.83
C HIS A 170 12.15 15.55 24.13
N LYS A 171 12.55 16.78 24.44
CA LYS A 171 13.43 17.08 25.59
C LYS A 171 12.75 16.86 26.93
N GLU A 172 11.47 17.20 27.03
CA GLU A 172 10.68 17.10 28.26
C GLU A 172 9.36 16.40 27.96
N PHE A 173 8.98 15.39 28.73
CA PHE A 173 7.69 14.72 28.56
C PHE A 173 6.68 15.28 29.58
N PRO A 174 5.73 16.14 29.17
CA PRO A 174 4.74 16.68 30.08
C PRO A 174 3.79 15.60 30.59
N GLU A 175 3.12 15.85 31.73
CA GLU A 175 2.10 14.95 32.29
C GLU A 175 0.87 14.80 31.36
N LYS A 176 0.63 15.77 30.48
CA LYS A 176 -0.46 15.82 29.50
C LYS A 176 0.05 15.56 28.08
N GLU A 177 -0.85 15.48 27.10
CA GLU A 177 -0.46 15.31 25.71
C GLU A 177 0.34 16.51 25.15
N ILE A 178 1.33 16.23 24.29
CA ILE A 178 2.05 17.27 23.55
C ILE A 178 1.10 17.88 22.50
N LEU A 179 0.83 19.18 22.63
CA LEU A 179 -0.11 19.88 21.74
C LEU A 179 0.42 19.96 20.31
N GLN A 180 -0.45 19.67 19.34
CA GLN A 180 -0.16 19.80 17.92
C GLN A 180 -1.35 20.43 17.20
N SER A 181 -1.10 21.50 16.43
CA SER A 181 -2.15 22.12 15.62
C SER A 181 -2.59 21.21 14.48
N GLN A 182 -3.85 21.30 14.06
CA GLN A 182 -4.37 20.54 12.92
C GLN A 182 -3.53 20.76 11.65
N LYS A 183 -3.06 22.00 11.43
CA LYS A 183 -2.17 22.34 10.31
C LYS A 183 -0.85 21.58 10.37
N ASN A 184 -0.24 21.44 11.54
CA ASN A 184 1.00 20.67 11.71
C ASN A 184 0.75 19.17 11.57
N ARG A 185 -0.32 18.64 12.16
CA ARG A 185 -0.69 17.21 12.02
C ARG A 185 -0.91 16.83 10.57
N LYS A 186 -1.58 17.69 9.79
CA LYS A 186 -1.87 17.46 8.36
C LYS A 186 -0.62 17.35 7.49
N LYS A 187 0.53 17.90 7.92
CA LYS A 187 1.81 17.72 7.21
C LYS A 187 2.28 16.27 7.18
N LEU A 188 1.82 15.44 8.13
CA LEU A 188 2.19 14.03 8.24
C LEU A 188 1.36 13.12 7.32
N ASP A 189 0.24 13.62 6.78
CA ASP A 189 -0.62 12.85 5.86
C ASP A 189 0.14 12.53 4.57
N GLY A 190 0.04 11.29 4.13
CA GLY A 190 0.84 10.74 3.03
C GLY A 190 2.23 10.24 3.44
N LEU A 191 2.58 10.27 4.73
CA LEU A 191 3.85 9.77 5.27
C LEU A 191 3.66 8.63 6.27
N TYR A 192 2.77 8.79 7.26
CA TYR A 192 2.59 7.78 8.32
C TYR A 192 1.85 6.51 7.86
N GLU A 193 1.16 6.58 6.72
CA GLU A 193 0.44 5.47 6.10
C GLU A 193 1.38 4.43 5.45
N CYS A 194 2.70 4.65 5.51
CA CYS A 194 3.70 3.70 5.05
C CYS A 194 3.63 2.40 5.87
N ILE A 195 3.39 1.30 5.17
CA ILE A 195 3.27 -0.04 5.77
C ILE A 195 4.58 -0.84 5.76
N LEU A 196 5.72 -0.18 5.49
CA LEU A 196 7.06 -0.80 5.44
C LEU A 196 7.18 -2.06 4.54
N CYS A 197 6.42 -2.12 3.44
CA CYS A 197 6.39 -3.26 2.52
C CYS A 197 7.63 -3.41 1.60
N ALA A 198 8.56 -2.46 1.64
CA ALA A 198 9.76 -2.39 0.78
C ALA A 198 9.53 -2.29 -0.74
N CYS A 199 8.30 -2.34 -1.28
CA CYS A 199 8.03 -2.26 -2.73
C CYS A 199 8.74 -1.09 -3.41
N CYS A 200 8.71 0.10 -2.78
CA CYS A 200 9.35 1.29 -3.32
C CYS A 200 10.88 1.19 -3.33
N SER A 201 11.50 0.69 -2.26
CA SER A 201 12.97 0.55 -2.19
C SER A 201 13.48 -0.46 -3.20
N THR A 202 12.84 -1.61 -3.30
CA THR A 202 13.23 -2.68 -4.25
C THR A 202 12.76 -2.41 -5.68
N SER A 203 12.12 -1.27 -5.95
CA SER A 203 11.87 -0.77 -7.32
C SER A 203 12.88 0.28 -7.78
N CYS A 204 13.73 0.76 -6.88
CA CYS A 204 14.63 1.89 -7.10
C CYS A 204 15.99 1.37 -7.61
N PRO A 205 16.39 1.66 -8.86
CA PRO A 205 17.67 1.19 -9.38
C PRO A 205 18.88 1.68 -8.56
N SER A 206 18.84 2.90 -8.03
CA SER A 206 19.92 3.39 -7.16
C SER A 206 20.07 2.57 -5.88
N TYR A 207 18.94 2.05 -5.34
CA TYR A 207 18.97 1.16 -4.18
C TYR A 207 19.46 -0.23 -4.53
N TRP A 208 19.21 -0.73 -5.76
CA TRP A 208 19.83 -1.97 -6.23
C TRP A 208 21.35 -1.86 -6.18
N TRP A 209 21.91 -0.81 -6.74
CA TRP A 209 23.36 -0.68 -6.84
C TRP A 209 24.07 -0.26 -5.54
N ASN A 210 23.38 0.48 -4.66
CA ASN A 210 24.02 1.13 -3.52
C ASN A 210 23.26 0.89 -2.20
N SER A 211 22.56 -0.23 -2.04
CA SER A 211 21.71 -0.47 -0.87
C SER A 211 22.47 -0.36 0.45
N GLU A 212 23.77 -0.66 0.48
CA GLU A 212 24.59 -0.63 1.70
C GLU A 212 24.63 0.76 2.34
N GLU A 213 24.69 1.82 1.52
CA GLU A 213 24.85 3.20 1.98
C GLU A 213 23.65 4.10 1.69
N TYR A 214 22.99 3.91 0.54
CA TYR A 214 21.77 4.65 0.19
C TYR A 214 20.59 4.08 0.99
N LEU A 215 19.94 4.92 1.80
CA LEU A 215 18.87 4.51 2.69
C LEU A 215 17.60 4.05 1.95
N GLY A 216 17.41 4.53 0.72
CA GLY A 216 16.27 4.18 -0.10
C GLY A 216 14.98 4.94 0.24
N PRO A 217 13.98 4.87 -0.66
CA PRO A 217 12.77 5.67 -0.59
C PRO A 217 11.89 5.42 0.63
N ALA A 218 11.72 4.17 1.10
CA ALA A 218 10.88 3.91 2.26
C ALA A 218 11.46 4.56 3.52
N VAL A 219 12.77 4.36 3.76
CA VAL A 219 13.47 4.87 4.94
C VAL A 219 13.54 6.38 4.89
N LEU A 220 13.88 6.97 3.74
CA LEU A 220 13.93 8.44 3.62
C LEU A 220 12.56 9.10 3.78
N MET A 221 11.47 8.49 3.31
CA MET A 221 10.12 9.00 3.56
C MET A 221 9.77 8.94 5.06
N GLN A 222 10.19 7.87 5.76
CA GLN A 222 10.03 7.79 7.21
C GLN A 222 10.94 8.75 7.97
N ALA A 223 12.14 9.04 7.49
CA ALA A 223 13.00 10.08 8.05
C ALA A 223 12.31 11.45 7.92
N TYR A 224 11.77 11.75 6.74
CA TYR A 224 11.02 13.00 6.50
C TYR A 224 9.81 13.14 7.43
N ARG A 225 9.08 12.05 7.68
CA ARG A 225 7.97 12.01 8.65
C ARG A 225 8.37 12.49 10.05
N TRP A 226 9.59 12.23 10.49
CA TRP A 226 10.09 12.71 11.78
C TRP A 226 10.67 14.12 11.70
N LEU A 227 11.37 14.46 10.61
CA LEU A 227 11.94 15.79 10.38
C LEU A 227 10.91 16.94 10.37
N ILE A 228 9.64 16.65 10.06
CA ILE A 228 8.59 17.68 9.95
C ILE A 228 7.51 17.58 11.04
N ASP A 229 7.61 16.60 11.95
CA ASP A 229 6.66 16.48 13.05
C ASP A 229 6.97 17.58 14.08
N SER A 230 6.01 18.49 14.29
CA SER A 230 6.20 19.66 15.17
C SER A 230 6.42 19.31 16.65
N ARG A 231 6.33 18.03 17.01
CA ARG A 231 6.53 17.51 18.36
C ARG A 231 7.94 16.94 18.57
N ASP A 232 8.71 16.74 17.49
CA ASP A 232 10.05 16.14 17.55
C ASP A 232 11.11 17.24 17.62
N ASP A 233 11.92 17.22 18.67
CA ASP A 233 13.00 18.19 18.90
C ASP A 233 14.32 17.78 18.24
N ALA A 234 14.44 16.53 17.75
CA ALA A 234 15.68 15.98 17.21
C ALA A 234 15.88 16.26 15.72
N THR A 235 15.27 17.33 15.19
CA THR A 235 15.32 17.63 13.76
C THR A 235 16.76 17.81 13.29
N GLN A 236 17.57 18.59 14.01
CA GLN A 236 18.93 18.91 13.60
C GLN A 236 19.84 17.67 13.61
N GLU A 237 19.77 16.87 14.67
CA GLU A 237 20.54 15.63 14.83
C GLU A 237 20.17 14.59 13.76
N ARG A 238 18.90 14.57 13.32
CA ARG A 238 18.45 13.72 12.20
C ARG A 238 18.98 14.24 10.86
N LYS A 239 19.02 15.57 10.65
CA LYS A 239 19.59 16.17 9.43
C LYS A 239 21.07 15.86 9.29
N GLU A 240 21.85 16.01 10.36
CA GLU A 240 23.28 15.72 10.40
C GLU A 240 23.60 14.27 9.96
N LYS A 241 22.78 13.30 10.38
CA LYS A 241 22.93 11.89 9.94
C LYS A 241 22.71 11.69 8.43
N LEU A 242 21.99 12.61 7.78
CA LEU A 242 21.75 12.60 6.34
C LEU A 242 22.75 13.46 5.55
N GLN A 243 23.57 14.28 6.23
CA GLN A 243 24.61 15.12 5.63
C GLN A 243 25.87 14.31 5.25
N ASN A 244 25.67 13.29 4.41
CA ASN A 244 26.76 12.57 3.76
C ASN A 244 26.40 12.33 2.29
N SER A 245 27.39 12.02 1.46
CA SER A 245 27.22 11.92 0.00
C SER A 245 26.33 10.75 -0.46
N MET A 246 26.02 9.80 0.42
CA MET A 246 25.43 8.51 0.03
C MET A 246 23.98 8.35 0.51
N SER A 247 23.71 8.56 1.79
CA SER A 247 22.43 8.23 2.45
C SER A 247 21.21 8.89 1.80
N LEU A 248 21.31 10.16 1.43
CA LEU A 248 20.23 10.94 0.82
C LEU A 248 20.48 11.21 -0.68
N TYR A 249 21.71 11.60 -1.04
CA TYR A 249 22.00 12.21 -2.33
C TYR A 249 22.06 11.23 -3.51
N ARG A 250 22.09 9.91 -3.26
CA ARG A 250 21.97 8.88 -4.30
C ARG A 250 20.57 8.72 -4.89
N CYS A 251 19.59 9.51 -4.44
CA CYS A 251 18.34 9.63 -5.17
C CYS A 251 18.52 10.44 -6.47
N HIS A 252 18.51 9.75 -7.61
CA HIS A 252 18.58 10.33 -8.97
C HIS A 252 17.21 10.59 -9.60
N THR A 253 16.19 10.87 -8.77
CA THR A 253 14.84 11.25 -9.25
C THR A 253 14.21 10.31 -10.28
N ILE A 254 14.44 8.99 -10.15
CA ILE A 254 13.95 7.96 -11.09
C ILE A 254 12.42 7.75 -10.99
N MET A 255 11.82 8.09 -9.85
CA MET A 255 10.36 8.07 -9.60
C MET A 255 9.66 6.70 -9.61
N ASN A 256 10.37 5.58 -9.81
CA ASN A 256 9.81 4.23 -9.62
C ASN A 256 9.13 4.04 -8.25
N CYS A 257 9.72 4.63 -7.20
CA CYS A 257 9.24 4.53 -5.83
C CYS A 257 7.80 5.03 -5.64
N ALA A 258 7.46 6.16 -6.25
CA ALA A 258 6.11 6.72 -6.19
C ALA A 258 5.15 5.93 -7.08
N ARG A 259 5.59 5.56 -8.29
CA ARG A 259 4.77 4.79 -9.24
C ARG A 259 4.35 3.43 -8.70
N THR A 260 5.22 2.76 -7.96
CA THR A 260 4.97 1.38 -7.50
C THR A 260 4.31 1.31 -6.12
N CYS A 261 4.18 2.42 -5.39
CA CYS A 261 3.72 2.38 -4.00
C CYS A 261 2.26 1.85 -3.95
N PRO A 262 1.99 0.69 -3.32
CA PRO A 262 0.65 0.10 -3.31
C PRO A 262 -0.34 0.90 -2.45
N LYS A 263 0.15 1.87 -1.67
CA LYS A 263 -0.65 2.79 -0.87
C LYS A 263 -0.80 4.17 -1.51
N GLY A 264 -0.27 4.39 -2.72
CA GLY A 264 -0.34 5.66 -3.43
C GLY A 264 0.46 6.80 -2.79
N LEU A 265 1.43 6.47 -1.93
CA LEU A 265 2.29 7.47 -1.27
C LEU A 265 3.37 7.96 -2.24
N ASN A 266 3.97 9.10 -1.93
CA ASN A 266 5.00 9.72 -2.76
C ASN A 266 6.36 9.86 -2.05
N PRO A 267 7.14 8.77 -1.93
CA PRO A 267 8.49 8.83 -1.37
C PRO A 267 9.43 9.77 -2.15
N GLY A 268 9.25 9.88 -3.46
CA GLY A 268 10.07 10.77 -4.30
C GLY A 268 9.92 12.23 -3.91
N LYS A 269 8.69 12.68 -3.64
CA LYS A 269 8.40 14.02 -3.10
C LYS A 269 9.01 14.20 -1.71
N ALA A 270 8.85 13.24 -0.80
CA ALA A 270 9.44 13.33 0.54
C ALA A 270 10.97 13.49 0.50
N ILE A 271 11.65 12.72 -0.37
CA ILE A 271 13.10 12.86 -0.57
C ILE A 271 13.46 14.25 -1.12
N ALA A 272 12.68 14.77 -2.08
CA ALA A 272 12.90 16.11 -2.61
C ALA A 272 12.74 17.20 -1.54
N GLU A 273 11.76 17.07 -0.66
CA GLU A 273 11.57 18.01 0.46
C GLU A 273 12.71 17.93 1.49
N ILE A 274 13.25 16.73 1.78
CA ILE A 274 14.47 16.62 2.61
C ILE A 274 15.60 17.40 1.94
N LYS A 275 15.89 17.12 0.66
CA LYS A 275 16.98 17.80 -0.08
C LYS A 275 16.79 19.32 -0.11
N LYS A 276 15.56 19.79 -0.30
CA LYS A 276 15.21 21.22 -0.25
C LYS A 276 15.53 21.81 1.11
N SER A 277 15.12 21.14 2.19
CA SER A 277 15.43 21.62 3.55
C SER A 277 16.94 21.65 3.82
N MET A 278 17.71 20.67 3.34
CA MET A 278 19.18 20.65 3.51
C MET A 278 19.89 21.80 2.78
N ALA A 279 19.31 22.30 1.69
CA ALA A 279 19.91 23.34 0.86
C ALA A 279 19.51 24.78 1.25
N MET A 280 18.52 24.92 2.14
CA MET A 280 17.99 26.20 2.60
C MET A 280 18.38 26.53 4.05
N ASP A 281 19.00 25.58 4.75
CA ASP A 281 19.66 25.79 6.03
C ASP A 281 21.09 26.35 5.80
#